data_AF-A0A2V9SPU5-F1
#
_entry.id   AF-A0A2V9SPU5-F1
#
_cell.length_a   1.000
_cell.length_b   1.000
_cell.length_c   1.000
_cell.angle_alpha   90.00
_cell.angle_beta   90.00
_cell.angle_gamma   90.00
#
_symmetry.space_group_name_H-M   'P 1'
#
loop_
_entity.id
_entity.type
_entity.pdbx_description
1 polymer ?
#
loop_
_entity_poly.entity_id
_entity_poly.type
_entity_poly.pdbx_seq_one_letter_code
_entity_poly.pdbx_strand_id
1 'polypeptide(L)'
;MAERRNRDNEARMDELGTDPGQVGSDSAGQSGDAQGLSDIEEANEESVEELADTDQAFEADVVQGVEDAGDHPEKEVRTHQDPDYRREDDIPPENAA
;
A
#
# COMPACT_ATOMS: atom_id res chain seq x y z
N MET A 1 21.67 37.65 44.11
CA MET A 1 21.54 36.23 43.73
C MET A 1 20.75 36.20 42.43
N ALA A 2 21.30 35.52 41.42
CA ALA A 2 20.74 35.39 40.08
C ALA A 2 19.40 34.65 40.10
N GLU A 3 18.55 34.84 39.08
CA GLU A 3 18.27 33.72 38.18
C GLU A 3 17.69 34.21 36.84
N ARG A 4 17.92 33.38 35.84
CA ARG A 4 18.11 33.67 34.42
C ARG A 4 16.89 34.25 33.72
N ARG A 5 17.17 35.24 32.87
CA ARG A 5 16.27 35.75 31.85
C ARG A 5 16.17 34.69 30.75
N ASN A 6 15.24 33.74 30.88
CA ASN A 6 14.93 32.75 29.83
C ASN A 6 14.26 33.46 28.65
N ARG A 7 15.04 34.12 27.80
CA ARG A 7 14.56 34.80 26.58
C ARG A 7 15.42 34.43 25.37
N ASP A 8 15.97 33.22 25.40
CA ASP A 8 17.01 32.78 24.47
C ASP A 8 16.56 31.64 23.54
N ASN A 9 15.24 31.37 23.44
CA ASN A 9 14.69 30.32 22.57
C ASN A 9 13.34 30.71 21.93
N GLU A 10 13.16 31.99 21.62
CA GLU A 10 12.02 32.45 20.82
C GLU A 10 12.51 32.65 19.38
N ALA A 11 11.87 31.99 18.41
CA ALA A 11 12.11 32.23 16.99
C ALA A 11 11.87 33.72 16.66
N ARG A 12 12.85 34.37 16.04
CA ARG A 12 12.69 35.75 15.54
C ARG A 12 12.16 35.71 14.11
N MET A 13 11.52 36.79 13.66
CA MET A 13 10.91 36.90 12.33
C MET A 13 11.85 36.53 11.16
N ASP A 14 13.18 36.65 11.36
CA ASP A 14 14.19 36.36 10.35
C ASP A 14 15.09 35.13 10.69
N GLU A 15 14.80 34.40 11.78
CA GLU A 15 15.69 33.32 12.28
C GLU A 15 14.91 32.15 12.89
N LEU A 16 15.04 30.97 12.29
CA LEU A 16 14.44 29.73 12.78
C LEU A 16 15.03 29.38 14.15
N GLY A 17 14.20 29.37 15.20
CA GLY A 17 14.61 28.98 16.55
C GLY A 17 15.11 27.54 16.61
N THR A 18 15.98 27.22 17.57
CA THR A 18 16.54 25.86 17.75
C THR A 18 15.55 24.86 18.37
N ASP A 19 14.37 25.32 18.76
CA ASP A 19 13.29 24.49 19.32
C ASP A 19 12.56 23.74 18.19
N PRO A 20 12.67 22.41 18.11
CA PRO A 20 12.02 21.61 17.06
C PRO A 20 10.50 21.82 17.02
N GLY A 21 9.87 22.12 18.17
CA GLY A 21 8.44 22.42 18.26
C GLY A 21 8.03 23.75 17.63
N GLN A 22 8.98 24.59 17.21
CA GLN A 22 8.74 25.89 16.56
C GLN A 22 9.13 25.91 15.08
N VAL A 23 9.94 24.95 14.59
CA VAL A 23 10.51 24.98 13.23
C VAL A 23 10.48 23.64 12.47
N GLY A 24 10.03 22.54 13.10
CA GLY A 24 9.94 21.20 12.50
C GLY A 24 8.55 20.82 11.99
N SER A 25 8.36 19.60 11.48
CA SER A 25 7.04 19.07 11.08
C SER A 25 5.98 19.13 12.20
N ASP A 26 6.43 19.16 13.46
CA ASP A 26 5.60 19.26 14.66
C ASP A 26 5.22 20.72 15.02
N SER A 27 5.75 21.72 14.30
CA SER A 27 5.56 23.15 14.63
C SER A 27 4.22 23.75 14.20
N ALA A 28 3.41 23.01 13.44
CA ALA A 28 2.11 23.46 12.97
C ALA A 28 0.98 23.35 14.01
N GLY A 29 1.24 22.86 15.22
CA GLY A 29 0.21 22.72 16.27
C GLY A 29 -0.91 21.72 15.97
N GLN A 30 -0.80 20.99 14.85
CA GLN A 30 -1.70 19.92 14.40
C GLN A 30 -1.08 18.53 14.56
N SER A 31 -0.09 18.40 15.45
CA SER A 31 0.46 17.12 15.89
C SER A 31 -0.59 16.40 16.76
N GLY A 32 -1.63 15.88 16.13
CA GLY A 32 -2.83 15.44 16.83
C GLY A 32 -3.88 14.81 15.92
N ASP A 33 -3.95 15.19 14.65
CA ASP A 33 -5.07 14.83 13.78
C ASP A 33 -5.26 13.32 13.60
N ALA A 34 -4.19 12.53 13.72
CA ALA A 34 -4.24 11.06 13.66
C ALA A 34 -4.28 10.38 15.04
N GLN A 35 -4.12 11.11 16.14
CA GLN A 35 -4.04 10.52 17.48
C GLN A 35 -5.43 10.07 17.94
N GLY A 36 -5.57 8.78 18.22
CA GLY A 36 -6.84 8.18 18.66
C GLY A 36 -7.74 7.69 17.52
N LEU A 37 -7.31 7.84 16.26
CA LEU A 37 -7.86 7.06 15.15
C LEU A 37 -7.31 5.62 15.23
N SER A 38 -8.13 4.66 14.80
CA SER A 38 -7.71 3.26 14.68
C SER A 38 -6.70 3.12 13.55
N ASP A 39 -5.59 2.43 13.78
CA ASP A 39 -4.64 2.04 12.73
C ASP A 39 -5.19 0.92 11.83
N ILE A 40 -6.33 0.32 12.22
CA ILE A 40 -7.04 -0.67 11.42
C ILE A 40 -7.97 0.09 10.48
N GLU A 41 -7.73 -0.05 9.18
CA GLU A 41 -8.65 0.44 8.14
C GLU A 41 -10.01 -0.25 8.29
N GLU A 42 -11.06 0.55 8.45
CA GLU A 42 -12.44 0.06 8.43
C GLU A 42 -12.89 -0.02 6.97
N ALA A 43 -12.64 -1.17 6.34
CA ALA A 43 -13.27 -1.52 5.07
C ALA A 43 -14.69 -2.02 5.38
N ASN A 44 -15.70 -1.38 4.82
CA ASN A 44 -17.03 -1.97 4.78
C ASN A 44 -16.98 -3.21 3.87
N GLU A 45 -17.79 -4.23 4.16
CA GLU A 45 -17.94 -5.40 3.28
C GLU A 45 -18.71 -4.98 2.01
N GLU A 46 -17.99 -4.43 1.03
CA GLU A 46 -18.52 -4.00 -0.27
C GLU A 46 -18.44 -5.14 -1.29
N SER A 47 -19.43 -5.22 -2.19
CA SER A 47 -19.43 -6.21 -3.29
C SER A 47 -18.63 -5.71 -4.51
N VAL A 48 -18.25 -6.62 -5.42
CA VAL A 48 -17.58 -6.25 -6.69
C VAL A 48 -18.38 -5.23 -7.49
N GLU A 49 -19.72 -5.38 -7.55
CA GLU A 49 -20.60 -4.46 -8.27
C GLU A 49 -20.61 -3.07 -7.62
N GLU A 50 -20.61 -3.00 -6.29
CA GLU A 50 -20.58 -1.74 -5.53
C GLU A 50 -19.25 -0.98 -5.71
N LEU A 51 -18.13 -1.68 -5.69
CA LEU A 51 -16.80 -1.09 -5.95
C LEU A 51 -16.70 -0.59 -7.40
N ALA A 52 -17.21 -1.35 -8.36
CA ALA A 52 -17.21 -0.93 -9.76
C ALA A 52 -18.08 0.30 -10.00
N ASP A 53 -19.26 0.38 -9.36
CA ASP A 53 -20.19 1.51 -9.47
C ASP A 53 -19.68 2.78 -8.81
N THR A 54 -18.74 2.67 -7.86
CA THR A 54 -18.12 3.79 -7.14
C THR A 54 -16.76 4.20 -7.71
N ASP A 55 -16.45 3.79 -8.95
CA ASP A 55 -15.18 4.06 -9.65
C ASP A 55 -13.92 3.49 -8.94
N GLN A 56 -14.08 2.44 -8.12
CA GLN A 56 -13.01 1.75 -7.38
C GLN A 56 -12.58 0.47 -8.13
N ALA A 57 -12.18 0.63 -9.40
CA ALA A 57 -11.90 -0.51 -10.28
C ALA A 57 -10.71 -1.37 -9.82
N PHE A 58 -9.71 -0.78 -9.16
CA PHE A 58 -8.55 -1.53 -8.68
C PHE A 58 -8.93 -2.45 -7.52
N GLU A 59 -9.73 -1.94 -6.59
CA GLU A 59 -10.27 -2.66 -5.45
C GLU A 59 -11.23 -3.76 -5.93
N ALA A 60 -12.10 -3.45 -6.90
CA ALA A 60 -13.01 -4.41 -7.50
C ALA A 60 -12.28 -5.60 -8.14
N ASP A 61 -11.19 -5.36 -8.88
CA ASP A 61 -10.39 -6.43 -9.50
C ASP A 61 -9.75 -7.36 -8.45
N VAL A 62 -9.29 -6.79 -7.33
CA VAL A 62 -8.71 -7.57 -6.22
C VAL A 62 -9.78 -8.44 -5.58
N VAL A 63 -10.95 -7.88 -5.26
CA VAL A 63 -12.06 -8.63 -4.64
C VAL A 63 -12.57 -9.72 -5.58
N GLN A 64 -12.76 -9.41 -6.86
CA GLN A 64 -13.16 -10.39 -7.87
C GLN A 64 -12.18 -11.56 -7.94
N GLY A 65 -10.87 -11.31 -7.88
CA GLY A 65 -9.87 -12.39 -7.86
C GLY A 65 -9.95 -13.29 -6.61
N VAL A 66 -10.29 -12.71 -5.45
CA VAL A 66 -10.47 -13.47 -4.20
C VAL A 66 -11.74 -14.31 -4.24
N GLU A 67 -12.86 -13.73 -4.68
CA GLU A 67 -14.13 -14.45 -4.84
C GLU A 67 -14.01 -15.57 -5.89
N ASP A 68 -13.39 -15.28 -7.04
CA ASP A 68 -13.12 -16.26 -8.09
C ASP A 68 -12.27 -17.43 -7.58
N ALA A 69 -11.25 -17.20 -6.75
CA ALA A 69 -10.45 -18.27 -6.14
C ALA A 69 -11.25 -19.15 -5.16
N GLY A 70 -12.28 -18.59 -4.51
CA GLY A 70 -13.19 -19.35 -3.64
C GLY A 70 -14.13 -20.26 -4.42
N ASP A 71 -14.65 -19.77 -5.54
CA ASP A 71 -15.56 -20.52 -6.42
C ASP A 71 -14.82 -21.47 -7.39
N HIS A 72 -13.58 -21.12 -7.74
CA HIS A 72 -12.72 -21.84 -8.66
C HIS A 72 -11.43 -22.24 -7.94
N PRO A 73 -11.38 -23.44 -7.32
CA PRO A 73 -10.20 -23.87 -6.59
C PRO A 73 -8.98 -23.93 -7.51
N GLU A 74 -7.82 -23.60 -6.94
CA GLU A 74 -6.54 -23.64 -7.63
C GLU A 74 -6.31 -25.00 -8.32
N LYS A 75 -5.71 -24.94 -9.51
CA LYS A 75 -5.30 -26.12 -10.27
C LYS A 75 -3.82 -26.05 -10.56
N GLU A 76 -3.18 -27.21 -10.64
CA GLU A 76 -1.77 -27.31 -10.95
C GLU A 76 -1.47 -26.68 -12.32
N VAL A 77 -0.48 -25.78 -12.35
CA VAL A 77 0.04 -25.23 -13.61
C VAL A 77 0.92 -26.29 -14.25
N ARG A 78 0.56 -26.74 -15.46
CA ARG A 78 1.36 -27.73 -16.19
C ARG A 78 2.55 -27.07 -16.88
N THR A 79 3.73 -27.67 -16.72
CA THR A 79 4.95 -27.19 -17.38
C THR A 79 5.08 -27.78 -18.77
N HIS A 80 5.84 -27.11 -19.64
CA HIS A 80 6.20 -27.65 -20.97
C HIS A 80 7.13 -28.89 -20.92
N GLN A 81 7.54 -29.31 -19.71
CA GLN A 81 8.28 -30.54 -19.51
C GLN A 81 7.37 -31.72 -19.17
N ASP A 82 6.07 -31.50 -18.95
CA ASP A 82 5.10 -32.56 -18.72
C ASP A 82 5.05 -33.50 -19.95
N PRO A 83 5.55 -34.74 -19.84
CA PRO A 83 5.65 -35.66 -20.96
C PRO A 83 4.27 -36.14 -21.44
N ASP A 84 3.23 -36.03 -20.62
CA ASP A 84 1.85 -36.37 -21.01
C ASP A 84 1.22 -35.28 -21.90
N TYR A 85 1.85 -34.09 -21.98
CA TYR A 85 1.35 -32.94 -22.74
C TYR A 85 2.17 -32.60 -23.99
N ARG A 86 3.45 -32.99 -24.08
CA ARG A 86 4.23 -32.86 -25.32
C ARG A 86 3.76 -33.88 -26.33
N ARG A 87 3.03 -33.45 -27.36
CA ARG A 87 2.87 -34.28 -28.57
C ARG A 87 4.18 -34.24 -29.35
N GLU A 88 4.51 -35.34 -30.03
CA GLU A 88 5.69 -35.42 -30.89
C GLU A 88 5.71 -34.30 -31.96
N ASP A 89 4.54 -33.80 -32.34
CA ASP A 89 4.35 -32.69 -33.28
C ASP A 89 4.69 -31.30 -32.71
N ASP A 90 4.74 -31.15 -31.38
CA ASP A 90 5.06 -29.89 -30.68
C ASP A 90 6.59 -29.73 -30.45
N ILE A 91 7.38 -30.73 -30.85
CA ILE A 91 8.85 -30.70 -30.77
C ILE A 91 9.37 -30.14 -32.11
N PRO A 92 10.01 -28.96 -32.13
CA PRO A 92 10.65 -28.45 -33.33
C PRO A 92 11.67 -29.48 -33.84
N PRO A 93 11.76 -29.72 -35.16
CA PRO A 93 12.73 -30.65 -35.69
C PRO A 93 14.12 -30.23 -35.22
N GLU A 94 14.82 -31.16 -34.58
CA GLU A 94 16.20 -30.97 -34.22
C GLU A 94 16.97 -30.63 -35.50
N ASN A 95 17.62 -29.46 -35.50
CA ASN A 95 18.29 -28.93 -36.69
C ASN A 95 19.29 -29.98 -37.20
N ALA A 96 18.90 -30.70 -38.25
CA ALA A 96 19.76 -31.62 -38.95
C ALA A 96 20.81 -30.79 -39.70
N ALA A 97 21.97 -30.64 -39.06
CA ALA A 97 23.20 -30.10 -39.65
C ALA A 97 24.07 -31.24 -40.19
#